data_AF-A0AAN5D2U7-F1
#
_entry.id   AF-A0AAN5D2U7-F1
#
_cell.length_a   1.000
_cell.length_b   1.000
_cell.length_c   1.000
_cell.angle_alpha   90.00
_cell.angle_beta   90.00
_cell.angle_gamma   90.00
#
_symmetry.space_group_name_H-M   'P 1'
#
loop_
_entity.id
_entity.type
_entity.pdbx_description
1 polymer ?
#
loop_
_entity_poly.entity_id
_entity_poly.type
_entity_poly.pdbx_seq_one_letter_code
_entity_poly.pdbx_strand_id
1 'polypeptide(L)'
;ATSRVSATSAQREARVVSRVRALTDAEAARIEDRLGSFHAFGQLGDVELMDELFRLGCRLREIDARGADADADTGEMRIDESVILKSLVDETAGPLAKCRLSLEAIYGRLGAHTPPAEPPGLRLNAAQARAVHFYTMDAAPRAFCILSPPGSGKTTVAAAMAAAVARNTREAPVSFMRRQTTGGEVQLLLSVQNVAVDNMGAALKTMEYGRGLVYNMKATAKLNPYMPAPFDFLDLAGEDSLKGWRTLRGPMEREKKAKSRKYDKEKKVYEETLTTAKREFEKNLWPKIILSTVEMVLQKMFTKSKLCEALDRVTRVIVDEASLLTEAALFCLLRRFPQAQLVLIGDDNQLPPFMYDERILGHELAGRPALTVALKSTRMTLVELKEVYRAPPSLVAPLQQTRLQEQTRIPYARGRISTECCRPRSLWMPSATIDRSGWKAGKRGEEHVSLQ
;
A
#
# COMPACT_ATOMS: atom_id res chain seq x y z
N ALA A 1 -18.95 -34.28 -23.53
CA ALA A 1 -17.77 -34.52 -22.68
C ALA A 1 -16.53 -34.04 -23.42
N THR A 2 -16.12 -32.78 -23.22
CA THR A 2 -14.87 -32.24 -23.77
C THR A 2 -13.78 -32.44 -22.73
N SER A 3 -12.90 -33.41 -22.95
CA SER A 3 -11.76 -33.69 -22.07
C SER A 3 -10.79 -32.50 -22.09
N ARG A 4 -10.64 -31.83 -20.94
CA ARG A 4 -9.59 -30.84 -20.75
C ARG A 4 -8.28 -31.60 -20.54
N VAL A 5 -7.46 -31.69 -21.59
CA VAL A 5 -6.09 -32.19 -21.48
C VAL A 5 -5.27 -31.18 -20.67
N SER A 6 -4.88 -31.54 -19.45
CA SER A 6 -3.99 -30.72 -18.64
C SER A 6 -2.58 -30.75 -19.23
N ALA A 7 -2.11 -29.62 -19.76
CA ALA A 7 -0.73 -29.49 -20.23
C ALA A 7 0.26 -29.77 -19.10
N THR A 8 1.27 -30.58 -19.39
CA THR A 8 2.34 -30.96 -18.45
C THR A 8 3.22 -29.76 -18.10
N SER A 9 3.95 -29.79 -16.97
CA SER A 9 4.83 -28.68 -16.57
C SER A 9 5.87 -28.33 -17.66
N ALA A 10 6.42 -29.35 -18.31
CA ALA A 10 7.35 -29.19 -19.43
C ALA A 10 6.73 -28.46 -20.65
N GLN A 11 5.45 -28.72 -20.95
CA GLN A 11 4.73 -28.00 -22.01
C GLN A 11 4.44 -26.53 -21.64
N ARG A 12 4.28 -26.24 -20.34
CA ARG A 12 4.16 -24.86 -19.86
C ARG A 12 5.50 -24.12 -19.93
N GLU A 13 6.60 -24.75 -19.50
CA GLU A 13 7.95 -24.19 -19.59
C GLU A 13 8.36 -23.90 -21.04
N ALA A 14 8.15 -24.84 -21.97
CA ALA A 14 8.45 -24.63 -23.39
C ALA A 14 7.66 -23.47 -24.04
N ARG A 15 6.43 -23.20 -23.54
CA ARG A 15 5.61 -22.07 -24.00
C ARG A 15 6.05 -20.73 -23.41
N VAL A 16 6.63 -20.73 -22.22
CA VAL A 16 7.16 -19.53 -21.57
C VAL A 16 8.49 -19.12 -22.23
N VAL A 17 9.36 -20.09 -22.52
CA VAL A 17 10.67 -19.85 -23.15
C VAL A 17 10.55 -19.30 -24.57
N SER A 18 9.53 -19.71 -25.34
CA SER A 18 9.32 -19.24 -26.72
C SER A 18 8.83 -17.79 -26.86
N ARG A 19 8.62 -17.05 -25.75
CA ARG A 19 8.24 -15.63 -25.76
C ARG A 19 9.29 -14.69 -25.15
N VAL A 20 10.43 -15.22 -24.73
CA VAL A 20 11.53 -14.39 -24.20
C VAL A 20 12.27 -13.78 -25.38
N ARG A 21 11.94 -12.55 -25.76
CA ARG A 21 12.81 -11.76 -26.64
C ARG A 21 13.97 -11.21 -25.82
N ALA A 22 15.15 -11.15 -26.41
CA ALA A 22 16.25 -10.39 -25.85
C ALA A 22 15.81 -8.92 -25.68
N LEU A 23 16.11 -8.35 -24.52
CA LEU A 23 15.95 -6.91 -24.31
C LEU A 23 16.92 -6.17 -25.22
N THR A 24 16.47 -5.09 -25.83
CA THR A 24 17.40 -4.16 -26.49
C THR A 24 18.26 -3.46 -25.43
N ASP A 25 19.46 -3.00 -25.80
CA ASP A 25 20.35 -2.28 -24.86
C ASP A 25 19.66 -1.06 -24.24
N ALA A 26 18.81 -0.37 -25.01
CA ALA A 26 18.02 0.76 -24.53
C ALA A 26 16.91 0.35 -23.54
N GLU A 27 16.34 -0.85 -23.66
CA GLU A 27 15.37 -1.38 -22.68
C GLU A 27 16.10 -1.85 -21.41
N ALA A 28 17.24 -2.54 -21.56
CA ALA A 28 18.07 -2.97 -20.44
C ALA A 28 18.56 -1.77 -19.62
N ALA A 29 19.08 -0.72 -20.28
CA ALA A 29 19.52 0.51 -19.62
C ALA A 29 18.37 1.23 -18.89
N ARG A 30 17.16 1.25 -19.48
CA ARG A 30 15.98 1.84 -18.82
C ARG A 30 15.51 1.02 -17.62
N ILE A 31 15.58 -0.30 -17.70
CA ILE A 31 15.30 -1.19 -16.56
C ILE A 31 16.35 -0.96 -15.47
N GLU A 32 17.63 -0.90 -15.80
CA GLU A 32 18.72 -0.67 -14.85
C GLU A 32 18.59 0.70 -14.16
N ASP A 33 18.29 1.76 -14.91
CA ASP A 33 18.00 3.09 -14.35
C ASP A 33 16.82 3.04 -13.37
N ARG A 34 15.74 2.35 -13.76
CA ARG A 34 14.54 2.18 -12.93
C ARG A 34 14.81 1.39 -11.65
N LEU A 35 15.60 0.32 -11.75
CA LEU A 35 16.04 -0.48 -10.60
C LEU A 35 16.93 0.32 -9.66
N GLY A 36 17.64 1.33 -10.17
CA GLY A 36 18.34 2.32 -9.37
C GLY A 36 17.41 3.38 -8.75
N SER A 37 17.71 4.63 -9.09
CA SER A 37 17.10 5.87 -8.60
C SER A 37 16.12 6.50 -9.62
N PHE A 38 15.94 5.86 -10.78
CA PHE A 38 15.10 6.34 -11.87
C PHE A 38 15.50 7.74 -12.36
N HIS A 39 16.80 7.93 -12.63
CA HIS A 39 17.35 9.23 -13.02
C HIS A 39 16.79 9.75 -14.35
N ALA A 40 16.36 8.85 -15.24
CA ALA A 40 15.75 9.17 -16.52
C ALA A 40 14.25 9.53 -16.43
N PHE A 41 13.66 9.54 -15.23
CA PHE A 41 12.28 10.01 -15.05
C PHE A 41 12.11 11.45 -15.55
N GLY A 42 11.01 11.70 -16.24
CA GLY A 42 10.70 12.93 -16.98
C GLY A 42 10.78 12.77 -18.50
N GLN A 43 11.29 11.65 -19.01
CA GLN A 43 11.31 11.36 -20.46
C GLN A 43 9.92 10.97 -20.98
N LEU A 44 9.73 10.97 -22.30
CA LEU A 44 8.48 10.46 -22.90
C LEU A 44 8.45 8.93 -22.78
N GLY A 45 7.35 8.35 -22.30
CA GLY A 45 7.19 6.90 -22.17
C GLY A 45 7.66 6.31 -20.83
N ASP A 46 8.12 7.14 -19.90
CA ASP A 46 8.62 6.71 -18.58
C ASP A 46 7.52 6.13 -17.69
N VAL A 47 6.33 6.75 -17.68
CA VAL A 47 5.17 6.28 -16.90
C VAL A 47 4.62 4.99 -17.49
N GLU A 48 4.58 4.85 -18.82
CA GLU A 48 4.17 3.63 -19.52
C GLU A 48 5.12 2.47 -19.18
N LEU A 49 6.43 2.70 -19.28
CA LEU A 49 7.44 1.72 -18.91
C LEU A 49 7.28 1.32 -17.44
N MET A 50 7.05 2.29 -16.54
CA MET A 50 6.85 2.01 -15.13
C MET A 50 5.60 1.15 -14.87
N ASP A 51 4.48 1.44 -15.54
CA ASP A 51 3.26 0.62 -15.48
C ASP A 51 3.51 -0.81 -15.98
N GLU A 52 4.24 -0.98 -17.09
CA GLU A 52 4.64 -2.28 -17.63
C GLU A 52 5.50 -3.07 -16.64
N LEU A 53 6.52 -2.43 -16.06
CA LEU A 53 7.42 -3.06 -15.10
C LEU A 53 6.71 -3.43 -13.80
N PHE A 54 5.79 -2.60 -13.31
CA PHE A 54 4.97 -2.95 -12.15
C PHE A 54 4.05 -4.14 -12.44
N ARG A 55 3.42 -4.20 -13.63
CA ARG A 55 2.62 -5.37 -14.03
C ARG A 55 3.47 -6.63 -14.09
N LEU A 56 4.68 -6.54 -14.65
CA LEU A 56 5.61 -7.67 -14.70
C LEU A 56 6.03 -8.10 -13.28
N GLY A 57 6.46 -7.15 -12.45
CA GLY A 57 6.89 -7.39 -11.08
C GLY A 57 5.79 -8.06 -10.25
N CYS A 58 4.58 -7.49 -10.23
CA CYS A 58 3.47 -8.08 -9.48
C CYS A 58 3.07 -9.48 -9.98
N ARG A 59 3.18 -9.77 -11.29
CA ARG A 59 2.96 -11.14 -11.81
C ARG A 59 4.00 -12.13 -11.30
N LEU A 60 5.28 -11.73 -11.26
CA LEU A 60 6.34 -12.55 -10.69
C LEU A 60 6.07 -12.82 -9.20
N ARG A 61 5.72 -11.79 -8.44
CA ARG A 61 5.36 -11.93 -7.01
C ARG A 61 4.16 -12.84 -6.78
N GLU A 62 3.14 -12.76 -7.64
CA GLU A 62 1.97 -13.63 -7.56
C GLU A 62 2.36 -15.10 -7.80
N ILE A 63 3.29 -15.37 -8.72
CA ILE A 63 3.81 -16.72 -8.97
C ILE A 63 4.62 -17.22 -7.77
N ASP A 64 5.55 -16.42 -7.26
CA ASP A 64 6.39 -16.77 -6.11
C ASP A 64 5.54 -17.09 -4.87
N ALA A 65 4.46 -16.35 -4.70
CA ALA A 65 3.52 -16.55 -3.61
C ALA A 65 2.69 -17.83 -3.67
N ARG A 66 2.52 -18.45 -4.85
CA ARG A 66 1.73 -19.69 -4.99
C ARG A 66 2.42 -20.91 -4.38
N GLY A 67 3.71 -20.80 -4.03
CA GLY A 67 4.49 -21.85 -3.37
C GLY A 67 4.74 -21.62 -1.88
N ALA A 68 4.43 -20.44 -1.35
CA ALA A 68 4.50 -20.18 0.08
C ALA A 68 3.17 -20.61 0.70
N ASP A 69 3.19 -21.60 1.59
CA ASP A 69 1.99 -22.06 2.30
C ASP A 69 1.28 -20.84 2.91
N ALA A 70 0.03 -20.64 2.49
CA ALA A 70 -0.82 -19.56 2.92
C ALA A 70 -1.30 -19.83 4.36
N ASP A 71 -0.38 -19.77 5.31
CA ASP A 71 -0.75 -19.75 6.73
C ASP A 71 -1.68 -18.56 6.93
N ALA A 72 -2.90 -18.84 7.37
CA ALA A 72 -3.99 -17.87 7.46
C ALA A 72 -3.63 -16.60 8.26
N ASP A 73 -2.63 -16.70 9.14
CA ASP A 73 -2.15 -15.60 9.98
C ASP A 73 -1.17 -14.66 9.24
N THR A 74 -0.44 -15.12 8.22
CA THR A 74 0.44 -14.24 7.42
C THR A 74 -0.33 -13.31 6.48
N GLY A 75 -1.61 -13.64 6.19
CA GLY A 75 -2.46 -12.83 5.31
C GLY A 75 -2.75 -11.42 5.83
N GLU A 76 -2.59 -11.14 7.13
CA GLU A 76 -2.88 -9.79 7.66
C GLU A 76 -1.78 -8.76 7.38
N MET A 77 -0.56 -9.21 7.11
CA MET A 77 0.59 -8.32 6.85
C MET A 77 0.87 -8.15 5.35
N ARG A 78 0.19 -8.93 4.51
CA ARG A 78 0.47 -9.03 3.09
C ARG A 78 -0.61 -8.33 2.28
N ILE A 79 -0.17 -7.51 1.31
CA ILE A 79 -1.05 -6.99 0.27
C ILE A 79 -1.33 -8.10 -0.74
N ASP A 80 -2.60 -8.34 -1.07
CA ASP A 80 -2.97 -9.22 -2.17
C ASP A 80 -2.52 -8.63 -3.53
N GLU A 81 -1.45 -9.20 -4.08
CA GLU A 81 -0.89 -8.80 -5.38
C GLU A 81 -1.90 -8.92 -6.52
N SER A 82 -2.92 -9.79 -6.41
CA SER A 82 -3.98 -9.87 -7.41
C SER A 82 -4.84 -8.61 -7.45
N VAL A 83 -5.04 -7.93 -6.30
CA VAL A 83 -5.74 -6.65 -6.21
C VAL A 83 -4.90 -5.53 -6.82
N ILE A 84 -3.58 -5.56 -6.61
CA ILE A 84 -2.64 -4.60 -7.22
C ILE A 84 -2.60 -4.79 -8.74
N LEU A 85 -2.42 -6.02 -9.22
CA LEU A 85 -2.47 -6.35 -10.64
C LEU A 85 -3.78 -5.91 -11.28
N LYS A 86 -4.91 -6.22 -10.65
CA LYS A 86 -6.23 -5.80 -11.11
C LYS A 86 -6.34 -4.28 -11.21
N SER A 87 -5.72 -3.54 -10.29
CA SER A 87 -5.67 -2.08 -10.29
C SER A 87 -4.77 -1.50 -11.38
N LEU A 88 -3.64 -2.15 -11.66
CA LEU A 88 -2.74 -1.76 -12.75
C LEU A 88 -3.38 -1.95 -14.12
N VAL A 89 -4.17 -3.01 -14.32
CA VAL A 89 -4.85 -3.26 -15.59
C VAL A 89 -6.21 -2.56 -15.71
N ASP A 90 -6.64 -1.83 -14.69
CA ASP A 90 -7.94 -1.15 -14.74
C ASP A 90 -7.89 0.10 -15.62
N GLU A 91 -8.58 0.02 -16.74
CA GLU A 91 -8.74 1.13 -17.70
C GLU A 91 -9.58 2.28 -17.11
N THR A 92 -10.44 1.99 -16.13
CA THR A 92 -11.27 3.01 -15.46
C THR A 92 -10.47 3.89 -14.49
N ALA A 93 -9.24 3.51 -14.13
CA ALA A 93 -8.35 4.35 -13.33
C ALA A 93 -7.93 5.64 -14.05
N GLY A 94 -8.31 5.81 -15.32
CA GLY A 94 -7.98 6.97 -16.13
C GLY A 94 -6.60 6.85 -16.79
N PRO A 95 -6.29 7.78 -17.71
CA PRO A 95 -5.04 7.75 -18.46
C PRO A 95 -3.84 8.01 -17.55
N LEU A 96 -2.73 7.33 -17.83
CA LEU A 96 -1.45 7.46 -17.12
C LEU A 96 -0.97 8.92 -17.04
N ALA A 97 -1.23 9.72 -18.06
CA ALA A 97 -0.89 11.14 -18.08
C ALA A 97 -1.46 11.92 -16.88
N LYS A 98 -2.60 11.51 -16.30
CA LYS A 98 -3.20 12.19 -15.14
C LYS A 98 -2.38 12.03 -13.86
N CYS A 99 -1.69 10.89 -13.67
CA CYS A 99 -0.88 10.68 -12.47
C CYS A 99 0.53 11.29 -12.59
N ARG A 100 0.92 11.77 -13.78
CA ARG A 100 2.24 12.36 -14.03
C ARG A 100 2.62 13.45 -13.03
N LEU A 101 1.71 14.38 -12.74
CA LEU A 101 1.97 15.46 -11.79
C LEU A 101 2.25 14.96 -10.36
N SER A 102 1.61 13.85 -9.95
CA SER A 102 1.87 13.27 -8.63
C SER A 102 3.16 12.46 -8.62
N LEU A 103 3.47 11.79 -9.73
CA LEU A 103 4.76 11.13 -9.92
C LEU A 103 5.90 12.15 -9.98
N GLU A 104 5.70 13.31 -10.60
CA GLU A 104 6.68 14.40 -10.60
C GLU A 104 6.94 14.98 -9.22
N ALA A 105 5.97 14.93 -8.31
CA ALA A 105 6.18 15.31 -6.93
C ALA A 105 7.02 14.28 -6.13
N ILE A 106 7.02 13.01 -6.57
CA ILE A 106 7.72 11.91 -5.88
C ILE A 106 9.08 11.64 -6.54
N TYR A 107 9.08 11.40 -7.85
CA TYR A 107 10.24 11.06 -8.69
C TYR A 107 10.81 12.26 -9.46
N GLY A 108 10.00 13.31 -9.66
CA GLY A 108 10.37 14.42 -10.52
C GLY A 108 11.34 15.41 -9.88
N ARG A 109 11.77 16.35 -10.71
CA ARG A 109 12.78 17.36 -10.37
C ARG A 109 12.16 18.71 -10.03
N LEU A 110 10.98 18.76 -9.44
CA LEU A 110 10.41 20.06 -9.02
C LEU A 110 11.26 20.67 -7.89
N GLY A 111 11.43 21.99 -7.91
CA GLY A 111 12.26 22.70 -6.92
C GLY A 111 11.74 22.50 -5.50
N ALA A 112 12.65 22.41 -4.52
CA ALA A 112 12.26 22.25 -3.12
C ALA A 112 11.31 23.37 -2.69
N HIS A 113 10.16 23.02 -2.10
CA HIS A 113 9.27 24.00 -1.51
C HIS A 113 9.90 24.56 -0.23
N THR A 114 9.95 25.89 -0.13
CA THR A 114 10.39 26.57 1.07
C THR A 114 9.33 26.36 2.16
N PRO A 115 9.70 25.93 3.37
CA PRO A 115 8.72 25.69 4.43
C PRO A 115 8.07 27.02 4.86
N PRO A 116 6.73 27.08 4.96
CA PRO A 116 6.02 28.21 5.51
C PRO A 116 6.19 28.32 7.03
N ALA A 117 5.90 29.49 7.57
CA ALA A 117 6.02 29.81 9.00
C ALA A 117 5.04 29.00 9.88
N GLU A 118 5.31 28.91 11.18
CA GLU A 118 4.61 28.03 12.11
C GLU A 118 3.15 28.46 12.38
N PRO A 119 2.16 27.54 12.29
CA PRO A 119 0.77 27.86 12.63
C PRO A 119 0.50 27.79 14.15
N PRO A 120 -0.30 28.70 14.71
CA PRO A 120 -0.78 28.61 16.10
C PRO A 120 -2.00 27.66 16.21
N GLY A 121 -2.09 26.80 17.24
CA GLY A 121 -3.40 26.22 17.62
C GLY A 121 -3.51 24.74 18.08
N LEU A 122 -2.44 23.97 18.21
CA LEU A 122 -2.44 22.70 18.97
C LEU A 122 -1.10 22.57 19.71
N ARG A 123 -1.07 21.90 20.87
CA ARG A 123 0.19 21.54 21.58
C ARG A 123 0.96 20.42 20.85
N LEU A 124 1.23 20.62 19.57
CA LEU A 124 2.13 19.81 18.75
C LEU A 124 3.52 20.44 18.81
N ASN A 125 4.57 19.63 18.69
CA ASN A 125 5.91 20.20 18.51
C ASN A 125 6.02 20.89 17.14
N ALA A 126 7.09 21.66 16.93
CA ALA A 126 7.27 22.42 15.69
C ALA A 126 7.24 21.56 14.41
N ALA A 127 7.80 20.35 14.44
CA ALA A 127 7.80 19.46 13.27
C ALA A 127 6.41 18.89 12.97
N GLN A 128 5.68 18.49 14.00
CA GLN A 128 4.31 18.01 13.89
C GLN A 128 3.37 19.12 13.43
N ALA A 129 3.52 20.34 13.95
CA ALA A 129 2.77 21.52 13.52
C ALA A 129 3.03 21.86 12.04
N ARG A 130 4.30 21.80 11.60
CA ARG A 130 4.65 21.97 10.17
C ARG A 130 4.01 20.91 9.27
N ALA A 131 3.99 19.65 9.69
CA ALA A 131 3.30 18.60 8.94
C ALA A 131 1.80 18.89 8.77
N VAL A 132 1.12 19.27 9.87
CA VAL A 132 -0.29 19.68 9.83
C VAL A 132 -0.50 20.89 8.93
N HIS A 133 0.42 21.84 8.96
CA HIS A 133 0.37 23.01 8.09
C HIS A 133 0.45 22.62 6.61
N PHE A 134 1.46 21.85 6.21
CA PHE A 134 1.60 21.39 4.82
C PHE A 134 0.38 20.61 4.35
N TYR A 135 -0.24 19.82 5.21
CA TYR A 135 -1.43 19.08 4.81
C TYR A 135 -2.70 19.93 4.70
N THR A 136 -2.77 21.07 5.38
CA THR A 136 -3.98 21.92 5.40
C THR A 136 -3.96 23.05 4.39
N MET A 137 -2.78 23.39 3.85
CA MET A 137 -2.64 24.45 2.84
C MET A 137 -3.13 23.99 1.45
N ASP A 138 -3.75 24.89 0.72
CA ASP A 138 -4.16 24.66 -0.68
C ASP A 138 -2.95 24.71 -1.64
N ALA A 139 -1.98 25.58 -1.35
CA ALA A 139 -0.73 25.73 -2.12
C ALA A 139 0.37 24.74 -1.68
N ALA A 140 -0.01 23.67 -0.98
CA ALA A 140 0.92 22.68 -0.46
C ALA A 140 1.57 21.82 -1.56
N PRO A 141 2.71 21.16 -1.28
CA PRO A 141 3.25 20.15 -2.19
C PRO A 141 2.20 19.05 -2.44
N ARG A 142 2.07 18.63 -3.71
CA ARG A 142 1.15 17.55 -4.10
C ARG A 142 1.49 16.22 -3.41
N ALA A 143 2.76 16.00 -3.10
CA ALA A 143 3.20 14.86 -2.30
C ALA A 143 4.32 15.27 -1.32
N PHE A 144 4.29 14.76 -0.10
CA PHE A 144 5.39 14.94 0.86
C PHE A 144 5.50 13.76 1.83
N CYS A 145 6.69 13.61 2.43
CA CYS A 145 7.01 12.55 3.37
C CYS A 145 7.10 13.08 4.79
N ILE A 146 6.69 12.26 5.75
CA ILE A 146 6.93 12.45 7.18
C ILE A 146 7.77 11.26 7.66
N LEU A 147 9.07 11.52 7.92
CA LEU A 147 9.95 10.52 8.50
C LEU A 147 9.80 10.56 10.02
N SER A 148 9.43 9.43 10.60
CA SER A 148 8.94 9.35 11.97
C SER A 148 9.50 8.12 12.70
N PRO A 149 10.41 8.29 13.68
CA PRO A 149 10.87 7.19 14.51
C PRO A 149 9.72 6.54 15.30
N PRO A 150 9.91 5.30 15.79
CA PRO A 150 8.96 4.68 16.71
C PRO A 150 8.67 5.60 17.91
N GLY A 151 7.40 5.80 18.22
CA GLY A 151 6.99 6.62 19.38
C GLY A 151 7.04 8.13 19.19
N SER A 152 7.29 8.64 17.97
CA SER A 152 7.29 10.08 17.65
C SER A 152 5.90 10.71 17.48
N GLY A 153 4.84 9.94 17.68
CA GLY A 153 3.46 10.38 17.53
C GLY A 153 2.93 10.40 16.10
N LYS A 154 3.53 9.63 15.17
CA LYS A 154 3.16 9.57 13.75
C LYS A 154 1.64 9.42 13.49
N THR A 155 0.99 8.49 14.17
CA THR A 155 -0.45 8.22 14.06
C THR A 155 -1.28 9.39 14.61
N THR A 156 -0.79 10.06 15.66
CA THR A 156 -1.42 11.27 16.20
C THR A 156 -1.33 12.43 15.20
N VAL A 157 -0.18 12.60 14.52
CA VAL A 157 -0.02 13.62 13.48
C VAL A 157 -0.95 13.33 12.30
N ALA A 158 -1.06 12.07 11.85
CA ALA A 158 -2.00 11.65 10.81
C ALA A 158 -3.45 12.01 11.16
N ALA A 159 -3.89 11.68 12.38
CA ALA A 159 -5.23 12.02 12.86
C ALA A 159 -5.43 13.53 12.97
N ALA A 160 -4.44 14.28 13.47
CA ALA A 160 -4.50 15.73 13.59
C ALA A 160 -4.61 16.42 12.22
N MET A 161 -3.84 15.96 11.23
CA MET A 161 -3.92 16.41 9.83
C MET A 161 -5.34 16.29 9.28
N ALA A 162 -5.91 15.09 9.39
CA ALA A 162 -7.24 14.79 8.90
C ALA A 162 -8.34 15.60 9.59
N ALA A 163 -8.26 15.69 10.93
CA ALA A 163 -9.19 16.46 11.73
C ALA A 163 -9.12 17.96 11.41
N ALA A 164 -7.92 18.52 11.18
CA ALA A 164 -7.73 19.92 10.86
C ALA A 164 -8.41 20.30 9.54
N VAL A 165 -8.16 19.55 8.46
CA VAL A 165 -8.83 19.77 7.17
C VAL A 165 -10.34 19.66 7.31
N ALA A 166 -10.81 18.60 7.99
CA ALA A 166 -12.23 18.32 8.08
C ALA A 166 -13.00 19.29 9.00
N ARG A 167 -12.31 20.04 9.88
CA ARG A 167 -12.86 21.19 10.64
C ARG A 167 -12.92 22.47 9.78
N ASN A 168 -11.94 22.66 8.90
CA ASN A 168 -11.85 23.86 8.06
C ASN A 168 -12.83 23.85 6.89
N THR A 169 -13.31 22.68 6.47
CA THR A 169 -14.40 22.56 5.50
C THR A 169 -15.70 23.06 6.14
N ARG A 170 -15.92 24.39 6.11
CA ARG A 170 -17.17 25.03 6.53
C ARG A 170 -18.31 24.37 5.78
N GLU A 171 -19.17 23.67 6.52
CA GLU A 171 -20.43 23.23 5.95
C GLU A 171 -21.21 24.49 5.57
N ALA A 172 -21.50 24.69 4.28
CA ALA A 172 -22.63 25.53 3.94
C ALA A 172 -23.82 24.99 4.76
N PRO A 173 -24.54 25.81 5.55
CA PRO A 173 -25.60 25.33 6.44
C PRO A 173 -26.59 24.53 5.61
N VAL A 174 -26.48 23.20 5.72
CA VAL A 174 -27.22 22.29 4.85
C VAL A 174 -28.63 22.26 5.41
N SER A 175 -29.56 22.94 4.75
CA SER A 175 -30.97 22.74 5.06
C SER A 175 -31.25 21.24 4.92
N PHE A 176 -31.92 20.67 5.94
CA PHE A 176 -32.15 19.23 6.07
C PHE A 176 -32.78 18.59 4.81
N MET A 177 -33.43 19.40 3.97
CA MET A 177 -34.07 18.98 2.72
C MET A 177 -33.16 18.90 1.48
N ARG A 178 -31.93 19.45 1.48
CA ARG A 178 -31.08 19.50 0.28
C ARG A 178 -29.77 18.72 0.37
N ARG A 179 -29.74 17.66 1.19
CA ARG A 179 -28.58 16.77 1.39
C ARG A 179 -28.11 15.98 0.15
N GLN A 180 -28.77 16.10 -1.01
CA GLN A 180 -28.61 15.12 -2.08
C GLN A 180 -27.52 15.38 -3.13
N THR A 181 -26.84 16.53 -3.21
CA THR A 181 -26.03 16.79 -4.43
C THR A 181 -24.64 17.41 -4.27
N THR A 182 -24.19 17.84 -3.10
CA THR A 182 -22.81 18.37 -2.96
C THR A 182 -22.14 17.82 -1.71
N GLY A 183 -21.84 16.53 -1.74
CA GLY A 183 -20.97 15.97 -0.72
C GLY A 183 -19.60 16.66 -0.80
N GLY A 184 -19.11 17.19 0.31
CA GLY A 184 -17.82 17.87 0.38
C GLY A 184 -16.62 16.95 0.09
N GLU A 185 -15.42 17.50 0.22
CA GLU A 185 -14.17 16.76 0.02
C GLU A 185 -14.04 15.55 0.94
N VAL A 186 -13.46 14.46 0.42
CA VAL A 186 -13.18 13.24 1.16
C VAL A 186 -11.67 13.06 1.35
N GLN A 187 -11.28 12.63 2.55
CA GLN A 187 -9.91 12.31 2.90
C GLN A 187 -9.78 10.81 3.15
N LEU A 188 -8.70 10.21 2.66
CA LEU A 188 -8.35 8.83 2.94
C LEU A 188 -7.22 8.75 3.95
N LEU A 189 -7.41 7.98 5.01
CA LEU A 189 -6.40 7.64 6.00
C LEU A 189 -6.14 6.15 5.91
N LEU A 190 -5.02 5.82 5.28
CA LEU A 190 -4.69 4.48 4.86
C LEU A 190 -3.52 3.92 5.65
N SER A 191 -3.49 2.60 5.76
CA SER A 191 -2.28 1.86 6.12
C SER A 191 -2.29 0.51 5.42
N VAL A 192 -1.19 -0.25 5.50
CA VAL A 192 -1.15 -1.64 5.02
C VAL A 192 -1.84 -2.57 6.02
N GLN A 193 -1.74 -2.29 7.32
CA GLN A 193 -2.20 -3.17 8.39
C GLN A 193 -3.47 -2.66 9.06
N ASN A 194 -4.40 -3.57 9.38
CA ASN A 194 -5.65 -3.21 10.08
C ASN A 194 -5.40 -2.57 11.45
N VAL A 195 -4.39 -3.03 12.19
CA VAL A 195 -4.06 -2.50 13.53
C VAL A 195 -3.66 -1.02 13.45
N ALA A 196 -2.89 -0.63 12.44
CA ALA A 196 -2.52 0.78 12.22
C ALA A 196 -3.74 1.64 11.88
N VAL A 197 -4.67 1.12 11.06
CA VAL A 197 -5.95 1.79 10.76
C VAL A 197 -6.79 1.99 12.02
N ASP A 198 -6.87 0.98 12.88
CA ASP A 198 -7.61 1.06 14.15
C ASP A 198 -6.98 2.05 15.12
N ASN A 199 -5.64 2.13 15.16
CA ASN A 199 -4.92 3.12 15.95
C ASN A 199 -5.19 4.55 15.44
N MET A 200 -5.26 4.77 14.13
CA MET A 200 -5.69 6.07 13.57
C MET A 200 -7.13 6.41 13.97
N GLY A 201 -8.04 5.44 13.91
CA GLY A 201 -9.41 5.61 14.38
C GLY A 201 -9.50 5.95 15.87
N ALA A 202 -8.75 5.26 16.73
CA ALA A 202 -8.70 5.55 18.15
C ALA A 202 -8.14 6.95 18.45
N ALA A 203 -7.12 7.38 17.69
CA ALA A 203 -6.56 8.72 17.80
C ALA A 203 -7.59 9.81 17.41
N LEU A 204 -8.32 9.61 16.32
CA LEU A 204 -9.40 10.53 15.91
C LEU A 204 -10.53 10.62 16.95
N LYS A 205 -10.92 9.48 17.54
CA LYS A 205 -11.95 9.42 18.59
C LYS A 205 -11.53 10.20 19.84
N THR A 206 -10.25 10.09 20.23
CA THR A 206 -9.64 10.86 21.34
C THR A 206 -9.63 12.37 21.07
N MET A 207 -9.48 12.80 19.81
CA MET A 207 -9.54 14.22 19.42
C MET A 207 -10.98 14.77 19.34
N GLU A 208 -11.96 13.99 19.80
CA GLU A 208 -13.40 14.27 19.72
C GLU A 208 -13.87 14.61 18.29
N TYR A 209 -13.15 14.12 17.29
CA TYR A 209 -13.52 14.30 15.90
C TYR A 209 -14.36 13.12 15.40
N GLY A 210 -15.26 13.39 14.44
CA GLY A 210 -15.88 12.33 13.66
C GLY A 210 -17.29 11.90 14.03
N ARG A 211 -18.11 12.76 14.65
CA ARG A 211 -19.56 12.54 14.89
C ARG A 211 -20.33 12.22 13.59
N GLY A 212 -20.27 10.97 13.12
CA GLY A 212 -20.90 10.49 11.88
C GLY A 212 -20.17 10.82 10.57
N LEU A 213 -18.99 11.46 10.64
CA LEU A 213 -18.23 11.90 9.45
C LEU A 213 -16.99 11.05 9.15
N VAL A 214 -16.64 10.13 10.05
CA VAL A 214 -15.52 9.20 9.90
C VAL A 214 -16.09 7.81 9.69
N TYR A 215 -15.49 7.04 8.78
CA TYR A 215 -15.88 5.66 8.53
C TYR A 215 -14.67 4.75 8.35
N ASN A 216 -14.59 3.70 9.16
CA ASN A 216 -13.57 2.66 9.08
C ASN A 216 -14.07 1.50 8.21
N MET A 217 -13.63 1.51 6.96
CA MET A 217 -13.98 0.52 5.96
C MET A 217 -13.18 -0.75 6.17
N LYS A 218 -13.84 -1.80 6.68
CA LYS A 218 -13.26 -3.13 6.89
C LYS A 218 -13.93 -4.23 6.08
N ALA A 219 -13.19 -5.30 5.80
CA ALA A 219 -13.78 -6.54 5.30
C ALA A 219 -14.78 -7.10 6.32
N THR A 220 -15.87 -7.72 5.86
CA THR A 220 -16.87 -8.33 6.75
C THR A 220 -16.24 -9.36 7.70
N ALA A 221 -15.29 -10.14 7.21
CA ALA A 221 -14.57 -11.15 8.00
C ALA A 221 -13.72 -10.56 9.15
N LYS A 222 -13.40 -9.26 9.10
CA LYS A 222 -12.61 -8.55 10.13
C LYS A 222 -13.48 -7.77 11.13
N LEU A 223 -14.80 -7.77 10.96
CA LEU A 223 -15.73 -7.14 11.90
C LEU A 223 -15.94 -8.02 13.13
N ASN A 224 -15.87 -7.42 14.32
CA ASN A 224 -16.07 -8.12 15.58
C ASN A 224 -17.11 -7.42 16.47
N PRO A 225 -18.29 -8.01 16.72
CA PRO A 225 -19.32 -7.37 17.55
C PRO A 225 -18.99 -7.34 19.05
N TYR A 226 -17.99 -8.09 19.50
CA TYR A 226 -17.51 -8.03 20.90
C TYR A 226 -16.44 -6.95 21.11
N MET A 227 -15.71 -6.61 20.05
CA MET A 227 -14.66 -5.60 20.06
C MET A 227 -14.74 -4.78 18.76
N PRO A 228 -15.78 -3.93 18.61
CA PRO A 228 -15.92 -3.11 17.42
C PRO A 228 -14.75 -2.14 17.34
N ALA A 229 -14.18 -2.00 16.15
CA ALA A 229 -13.09 -1.06 15.94
C ALA A 229 -13.63 0.37 15.78
N PRO A 230 -12.85 1.40 16.14
CA PRO A 230 -13.30 2.78 16.06
C PRO A 230 -13.83 3.12 14.65
N PHE A 231 -15.05 3.66 14.60
CA PHE A 231 -15.78 4.09 13.40
C PHE A 231 -16.09 2.98 12.39
N ASP A 232 -15.96 1.70 12.75
CA ASP A 232 -16.41 0.63 11.86
C ASP A 232 -17.94 0.53 11.84
N PHE A 233 -18.47 -0.33 10.97
CA PHE A 233 -19.92 -0.53 10.87
C PHE A 233 -20.58 -0.87 12.22
N LEU A 234 -19.92 -1.66 13.06
CA LEU A 234 -20.46 -2.13 14.34
C LEU A 234 -20.33 -1.06 15.45
N ASP A 235 -19.26 -0.27 15.47
CA ASP A 235 -19.12 0.91 16.37
C ASP A 235 -20.20 1.96 16.05
N LEU A 236 -20.51 2.16 14.76
CA LEU A 236 -21.50 3.15 14.32
C LEU A 236 -22.95 2.68 14.41
N ALA A 237 -23.21 1.36 14.44
CA ALA A 237 -24.57 0.81 14.47
C ALA A 237 -25.29 0.95 15.84
N GLY A 238 -24.55 1.33 16.90
CA GLY A 238 -25.07 1.49 18.25
C GLY A 238 -25.23 0.18 19.04
N GLU A 239 -25.42 0.29 20.35
CA GLU A 239 -25.40 -0.84 21.29
C GLU A 239 -26.54 -1.84 21.07
N ASP A 240 -27.72 -1.38 20.63
CA ASP A 240 -28.86 -2.27 20.40
C ASP A 240 -28.64 -3.17 19.19
N SER A 241 -28.09 -2.64 18.10
CA SER A 241 -27.64 -3.43 16.95
C SER A 241 -26.56 -4.44 17.36
N LEU A 242 -25.59 -4.01 18.17
CA LEU A 242 -24.49 -4.85 18.65
C LEU A 242 -24.99 -6.07 19.44
N LYS A 243 -26.00 -5.91 20.32
CA LYS A 243 -26.60 -7.05 21.05
C LYS A 243 -27.15 -8.12 20.10
N GLY A 244 -27.82 -7.70 19.02
CA GLY A 244 -28.30 -8.60 17.98
C GLY A 244 -27.17 -9.39 17.33
N TRP A 245 -26.11 -8.70 16.91
CA TRP A 245 -24.93 -9.34 16.29
C TRP A 245 -24.18 -10.28 17.25
N ARG A 246 -24.04 -9.91 18.53
CA ARG A 246 -23.42 -10.76 19.56
C ARG A 246 -24.23 -12.04 19.79
N THR A 247 -25.55 -11.95 19.74
CA THR A 247 -26.45 -13.11 19.90
C THR A 247 -26.32 -14.07 18.72
N LEU A 248 -26.27 -13.53 17.50
CA LEU A 248 -26.07 -14.33 16.28
C LEU A 248 -24.68 -14.99 16.23
N ARG A 249 -23.63 -14.32 16.72
CA ARG A 249 -22.24 -14.83 16.67
C ARG A 249 -21.91 -15.81 17.79
N GLY A 250 -22.52 -15.68 18.96
CA GLY A 250 -22.20 -16.45 20.17
C GLY A 250 -22.18 -17.98 19.98
N PRO A 251 -23.21 -18.59 19.36
CA PRO A 251 -23.22 -20.04 19.10
C PRO A 251 -22.04 -20.51 18.25
N MET A 252 -21.67 -19.75 17.21
CA MET A 252 -20.59 -20.12 16.29
C MET A 252 -19.22 -20.16 16.97
N GLU A 253 -18.91 -19.20 17.85
CA GLU A 253 -17.62 -19.17 18.56
C GLU A 253 -17.44 -20.38 19.50
N ARG A 254 -18.54 -20.93 20.03
CA ARG A 254 -18.51 -22.18 20.82
C ARG A 254 -18.23 -23.40 19.93
N GLU A 255 -18.79 -23.44 18.72
CA GLU A 255 -18.62 -24.55 17.77
C GLU A 255 -17.30 -24.52 16.99
N LYS A 256 -16.59 -23.38 16.94
CA LYS A 256 -15.29 -23.21 16.24
C LYS A 256 -14.25 -24.28 16.62
N LYS A 257 -14.29 -24.75 17.87
CA LYS A 257 -13.37 -25.78 18.39
C LYS A 257 -13.57 -27.16 17.72
N ALA A 258 -14.74 -27.42 17.15
CA ALA A 258 -15.08 -28.70 16.54
C ALA A 258 -14.80 -28.77 15.02
N LYS A 259 -14.41 -27.66 14.37
CA LYS A 259 -14.18 -27.55 12.90
C LYS A 259 -15.19 -28.35 12.06
N SER A 260 -16.48 -28.25 12.40
CA SER A 260 -17.55 -28.98 11.75
C SER A 260 -18.02 -28.29 10.46
N ARG A 261 -18.45 -29.05 9.46
CA ARG A 261 -19.14 -28.52 8.26
C ARG A 261 -20.33 -27.62 8.62
N LYS A 262 -20.97 -27.87 9.77
CA LYS A 262 -22.05 -27.05 10.31
C LYS A 262 -21.59 -25.62 10.60
N TYR A 263 -20.44 -25.48 11.26
CA TYR A 263 -19.84 -24.18 11.59
C TYR A 263 -19.54 -23.36 10.33
N ASP A 264 -18.95 -23.96 9.29
CA ASP A 264 -18.64 -23.24 8.05
C ASP A 264 -19.90 -22.71 7.35
N LYS A 265 -20.99 -23.50 7.38
CA LYS A 265 -22.28 -23.08 6.84
C LYS A 265 -22.89 -21.93 7.63
N GLU A 266 -22.91 -22.02 8.96
CA GLU A 266 -23.43 -20.96 9.83
C GLU A 266 -22.60 -19.67 9.72
N LYS A 267 -21.26 -19.80 9.70
CA LYS A 267 -20.34 -18.68 9.48
C LYS A 267 -20.62 -17.96 8.16
N LYS A 268 -20.81 -18.71 7.07
CA LYS A 268 -21.14 -18.14 5.76
C LYS A 268 -22.46 -17.36 5.79
N VAL A 269 -23.51 -17.92 6.40
CA VAL A 269 -24.81 -17.25 6.55
C VAL A 269 -24.68 -15.97 7.38
N TYR A 270 -23.92 -16.01 8.47
CA TYR A 270 -23.64 -14.82 9.28
C TYR A 270 -22.90 -13.74 8.47
N GLU A 271 -21.83 -14.11 7.74
CA GLU A 271 -21.06 -13.17 6.92
C GLU A 271 -21.89 -12.56 5.78
N GLU A 272 -22.79 -13.33 5.15
CA GLU A 272 -23.71 -12.82 4.12
C GLU A 272 -24.72 -11.83 4.70
N THR A 273 -25.29 -12.14 5.87
CA THR A 273 -26.23 -11.27 6.59
C THR A 273 -25.54 -9.97 7.00
N LEU A 274 -24.35 -10.06 7.59
CA LEU A 274 -23.56 -8.90 8.01
C LEU A 274 -23.14 -8.05 6.81
N THR A 275 -22.77 -8.68 5.69
CA THR A 275 -22.43 -7.98 4.45
C THR A 275 -23.63 -7.21 3.90
N THR A 276 -24.83 -7.80 3.96
CA THR A 276 -26.06 -7.15 3.48
C THR A 276 -26.40 -5.93 4.33
N ALA A 277 -26.43 -6.08 5.66
CA ALA A 277 -26.69 -4.98 6.59
C ALA A 277 -25.65 -3.86 6.47
N LYS A 278 -24.37 -4.22 6.36
CA LYS A 278 -23.28 -3.26 6.12
C LYS A 278 -23.50 -2.46 4.84
N ARG A 279 -23.84 -3.13 3.72
CA ARG A 279 -24.10 -2.46 2.44
C ARG A 279 -25.29 -1.51 2.52
N GLU A 280 -26.34 -1.87 3.25
CA GLU A 280 -27.49 -0.99 3.46
C GLU A 280 -27.13 0.24 4.28
N PHE A 281 -26.32 0.07 5.32
CA PHE A 281 -25.78 1.19 6.09
C PHE A 281 -24.90 2.11 5.24
N GLU A 282 -23.98 1.54 4.45
CA GLU A 282 -23.10 2.28 3.53
C GLU A 282 -23.88 3.12 2.50
N LYS A 283 -25.13 2.77 2.14
CA LYS A 283 -25.98 3.57 1.22
C LYS A 283 -26.40 4.92 1.79
N ASN A 284 -26.37 5.09 3.11
CA ASN A 284 -26.83 6.30 3.78
C ASN A 284 -25.68 7.14 4.35
N LEU A 285 -24.44 6.68 4.14
CA LEU A 285 -23.24 7.27 4.71
C LEU A 285 -22.62 8.31 3.76
N TRP A 286 -22.16 9.42 4.34
CA TRP A 286 -21.45 10.49 3.62
C TRP A 286 -20.18 10.88 4.39
N PRO A 287 -19.16 10.00 4.40
CA PRO A 287 -17.97 10.24 5.19
C PRO A 287 -17.15 11.39 4.60
N LYS A 288 -16.54 12.21 5.47
CA LYS A 288 -15.46 13.16 5.12
C LYS A 288 -14.09 12.52 5.28
N ILE A 289 -13.99 11.51 6.15
CA ILE A 289 -12.76 10.76 6.41
C ILE A 289 -13.08 9.28 6.27
N ILE A 290 -12.34 8.57 5.43
CA ILE A 290 -12.40 7.12 5.31
C ILE A 290 -11.08 6.55 5.84
N LEU A 291 -11.19 5.73 6.88
CA LEU A 291 -10.10 4.90 7.40
C LEU A 291 -10.18 3.54 6.70
N SER A 292 -9.07 3.02 6.17
CA SER A 292 -9.08 1.73 5.47
C SER A 292 -7.67 1.18 5.29
N THR A 293 -7.54 -0.12 5.01
CA THR A 293 -6.30 -0.60 4.40
C THR A 293 -6.21 -0.18 2.93
N VAL A 294 -4.99 -0.05 2.40
CA VAL A 294 -4.75 0.28 0.99
C VAL A 294 -5.42 -0.74 0.06
N GLU A 295 -5.25 -2.03 0.35
CA GLU A 295 -5.87 -3.12 -0.41
C GLU A 295 -7.40 -2.98 -0.45
N MET A 296 -8.02 -2.73 0.70
CA MET A 296 -9.48 -2.60 0.80
C MET A 296 -10.02 -1.43 -0.03
N VAL A 297 -9.32 -0.29 -0.06
CA VAL A 297 -9.71 0.84 -0.94
C VAL A 297 -9.62 0.45 -2.40
N LEU A 298 -8.49 -0.12 -2.82
CA LEU A 298 -8.27 -0.53 -4.21
C LEU A 298 -9.29 -1.60 -4.63
N GLN A 299 -9.59 -2.56 -3.76
CA GLN A 299 -10.60 -3.59 -3.99
C GLN A 299 -12.00 -2.98 -4.12
N LYS A 300 -12.34 -2.00 -3.27
CA LYS A 300 -13.66 -1.35 -3.26
C LYS A 300 -13.98 -0.66 -4.59
N MET A 301 -12.97 -0.14 -5.30
CA MET A 301 -13.12 0.46 -6.63
C MET A 301 -13.75 -0.50 -7.66
N PHE A 302 -13.62 -1.82 -7.46
CA PHE A 302 -14.21 -2.82 -8.35
C PHE A 302 -15.60 -3.31 -7.93
N THR A 303 -16.13 -2.78 -6.83
CA THR A 303 -17.42 -3.19 -6.28
C THR A 303 -18.41 -2.04 -6.40
N LYS A 304 -19.59 -2.28 -6.97
CA LYS A 304 -20.65 -1.27 -7.04
C LYS A 304 -21.11 -0.95 -5.62
N SER A 305 -20.78 0.24 -5.12
CA SER A 305 -21.20 0.73 -3.80
C SER A 305 -21.31 2.24 -3.80
N LYS A 306 -22.18 2.83 -2.96
CA LYS A 306 -22.22 4.28 -2.79
C LYS A 306 -20.92 4.87 -2.24
N LEU A 307 -20.11 4.05 -1.56
CA LEU A 307 -18.77 4.47 -1.17
C LEU A 307 -17.89 4.81 -2.37
N CYS A 308 -18.14 4.26 -3.56
CA CYS A 308 -17.44 4.66 -4.77
C CYS A 308 -17.66 6.16 -5.08
N GLU A 309 -18.89 6.67 -4.88
CA GLU A 309 -19.18 8.11 -5.05
C GLU A 309 -18.45 8.98 -4.01
N ALA A 310 -18.11 8.43 -2.84
CA ALA A 310 -17.25 9.10 -1.87
C ALA A 310 -15.78 9.02 -2.28
N LEU A 311 -15.32 7.88 -2.81
CA LEU A 311 -13.96 7.69 -3.29
C LEU A 311 -13.65 8.58 -4.50
N ASP A 312 -14.63 8.85 -5.37
CA ASP A 312 -14.48 9.78 -6.50
C ASP A 312 -14.25 11.25 -6.06
N ARG A 313 -14.56 11.56 -4.79
CA ARG A 313 -14.39 12.90 -4.19
C ARG A 313 -13.15 13.01 -3.30
N VAL A 314 -12.24 12.04 -3.40
CA VAL A 314 -11.01 12.04 -2.60
C VAL A 314 -10.07 13.14 -3.09
N THR A 315 -9.78 14.10 -2.20
CA THR A 315 -8.85 15.21 -2.47
C THR A 315 -7.54 15.08 -1.69
N ARG A 316 -7.50 14.24 -0.65
CA ARG A 316 -6.29 14.02 0.15
C ARG A 316 -6.16 12.56 0.60
N VAL A 317 -4.94 12.06 0.62
CA VAL A 317 -4.59 10.69 1.00
C VAL A 317 -3.41 10.73 1.96
N ILE A 318 -3.57 10.14 3.14
CA ILE A 318 -2.49 9.89 4.10
C ILE A 318 -2.26 8.38 4.12
N VAL A 319 -0.99 7.95 4.06
CA VAL A 319 -0.59 6.55 4.26
C VAL A 319 0.30 6.48 5.50
N ASP A 320 -0.20 5.92 6.60
CA ASP A 320 0.59 5.56 7.79
C ASP A 320 1.26 4.19 7.60
N GLU A 321 2.43 4.00 8.23
CA GLU A 321 3.33 2.87 8.00
C GLU A 321 3.70 2.68 6.52
N ALA A 322 3.99 3.78 5.82
CA ALA A 322 4.32 3.78 4.39
C ALA A 322 5.60 2.99 4.02
N SER A 323 6.43 2.60 5.00
CA SER A 323 7.55 1.67 4.78
C SER A 323 7.07 0.26 4.42
N LEU A 324 5.86 -0.14 4.84
CA LEU A 324 5.24 -1.42 4.48
C LEU A 324 4.55 -1.38 3.12
N LEU A 325 4.31 -0.18 2.57
CA LEU A 325 3.62 -0.02 1.29
C LEU A 325 4.58 -0.34 0.14
N THR A 326 4.14 -1.17 -0.80
CA THR A 326 4.91 -1.46 -2.01
C THR A 326 4.84 -0.30 -2.99
N GLU A 327 5.90 -0.09 -3.76
CA GLU A 327 5.95 0.94 -4.79
C GLU A 327 4.83 0.81 -5.83
N ALA A 328 4.49 -0.43 -6.23
CA ALA A 328 3.38 -0.69 -7.14
C ALA A 328 2.01 -0.33 -6.54
N ALA A 329 1.81 -0.55 -5.23
CA ALA A 329 0.57 -0.17 -4.55
C ALA A 329 0.46 1.36 -4.42
N LEU A 330 1.57 2.05 -4.13
CA LEU A 330 1.63 3.51 -4.20
C LEU A 330 1.23 4.00 -5.59
N PHE A 331 1.81 3.43 -6.65
CA PHE A 331 1.47 3.80 -8.02
C PHE A 331 -0.02 3.60 -8.34
N CYS A 332 -0.63 2.51 -7.86
CA CYS A 332 -2.07 2.30 -7.98
C CYS A 332 -2.88 3.43 -7.29
N LEU A 333 -2.49 3.87 -6.10
CA LEU A 333 -3.13 4.99 -5.42
C LEU A 333 -3.00 6.29 -6.22
N LEU A 334 -1.83 6.57 -6.78
CA LEU A 334 -1.58 7.76 -7.60
C LEU A 334 -2.43 7.76 -8.88
N ARG A 335 -2.62 6.59 -9.50
CA ARG A 335 -3.50 6.44 -10.66
C ARG A 335 -4.97 6.64 -10.30
N ARG A 336 -5.42 6.13 -9.15
CA ARG A 336 -6.82 6.27 -8.70
C ARG A 336 -7.16 7.67 -8.23
N PHE A 337 -6.22 8.35 -7.58
CA PHE A 337 -6.43 9.66 -6.98
C PHE A 337 -5.42 10.68 -7.53
N PRO A 338 -5.40 10.93 -8.86
CA PRO A 338 -4.37 11.74 -9.51
C PRO A 338 -4.40 13.22 -9.10
N GLN A 339 -5.53 13.68 -8.57
CA GLN A 339 -5.70 15.04 -8.06
C GLN A 339 -5.52 15.16 -6.56
N ALA A 340 -5.37 14.05 -5.84
CA ALA A 340 -5.27 14.09 -4.40
C ALA A 340 -3.87 14.53 -3.96
N GLN A 341 -3.81 15.30 -2.87
CA GLN A 341 -2.59 15.52 -2.13
C GLN A 341 -2.22 14.25 -1.36
N LEU A 342 -0.99 13.76 -1.50
CA LEU A 342 -0.51 12.52 -0.88
C LEU A 342 0.50 12.78 0.24
N VAL A 343 0.35 12.09 1.38
CA VAL A 343 1.32 12.08 2.47
C VAL A 343 1.75 10.67 2.78
N LEU A 344 3.05 10.41 2.78
CA LEU A 344 3.64 9.15 3.20
C LEU A 344 4.26 9.32 4.59
N ILE A 345 3.77 8.57 5.57
CA ILE A 345 4.25 8.62 6.96
C ILE A 345 4.85 7.27 7.30
N GLY A 346 6.08 7.25 7.81
CA GLY A 346 6.69 6.01 8.27
C GLY A 346 8.14 6.18 8.66
N ASP A 347 8.87 5.07 8.61
CA ASP A 347 10.28 4.98 8.94
C ASP A 347 10.94 3.97 8.01
N ASP A 348 11.87 4.44 7.18
CA ASP A 348 12.58 3.60 6.21
C ASP A 348 13.54 2.59 6.87
N ASN A 349 13.78 2.72 8.18
CA ASN A 349 14.57 1.78 8.97
C ASN A 349 13.70 0.77 9.75
N GLN A 350 12.37 0.83 9.61
CA GLN A 350 11.46 -0.18 10.14
C GLN A 350 11.23 -1.30 9.12
N LEU A 351 10.21 -2.14 9.34
CA LEU A 351 9.92 -3.27 8.48
C LEU A 351 9.63 -2.81 7.03
N PRO A 352 10.24 -3.48 6.03
CA PRO A 352 9.90 -3.29 4.62
C PRO A 352 8.57 -4.00 4.29
N PRO A 353 8.06 -3.89 3.05
CA PRO A 353 6.89 -4.64 2.64
C PRO A 353 7.09 -6.16 2.83
N PHE A 354 6.01 -6.86 3.12
CA PHE A 354 6.06 -8.30 3.39
C PHE A 354 6.79 -9.07 2.29
N MET A 355 7.71 -9.94 2.70
CA MET A 355 8.59 -10.76 1.87
C MET A 355 9.53 -10.00 0.93
N TYR A 356 9.69 -8.68 1.04
CA TYR A 356 10.62 -7.96 0.16
C TYR A 356 12.06 -8.50 0.28
N ASP A 357 12.66 -8.80 -0.87
CA ASP A 357 14.04 -9.28 -1.02
C ASP A 357 14.61 -8.67 -2.30
N GLU A 358 15.65 -7.86 -2.16
CA GLU A 358 16.31 -7.17 -3.27
C GLU A 358 16.95 -8.12 -4.30
N ARG A 359 17.10 -9.40 -3.96
CA ARG A 359 17.65 -10.43 -4.86
C ARG A 359 16.59 -11.04 -5.77
N ILE A 360 15.32 -10.81 -5.48
CA ILE A 360 14.19 -11.36 -6.24
C ILE A 360 13.68 -10.29 -7.21
N LEU A 361 13.77 -10.56 -8.52
CA LEU A 361 13.41 -9.60 -9.55
C LEU A 361 11.97 -9.05 -9.40
N GLY A 362 11.00 -9.88 -9.05
CA GLY A 362 9.62 -9.44 -8.82
C GLY A 362 9.50 -8.43 -7.67
N HIS A 363 10.31 -8.59 -6.63
CA HIS A 363 10.38 -7.69 -5.48
C HIS A 363 11.05 -6.37 -5.85
N GLU A 364 12.15 -6.41 -6.60
CA GLU A 364 12.81 -5.21 -7.08
C GLU A 364 11.96 -4.39 -8.05
N LEU A 365 11.21 -5.04 -8.93
CA LEU A 365 10.38 -4.35 -9.92
C LEU A 365 9.13 -3.69 -9.31
N ALA A 366 8.49 -4.32 -8.32
CA ALA A 366 7.19 -3.86 -7.81
C ALA A 366 7.07 -3.78 -6.28
N GLY A 367 7.89 -4.55 -5.56
CA GLY A 367 7.81 -4.73 -4.12
C GLY A 367 8.68 -3.80 -3.28
N ARG A 368 9.45 -2.90 -3.89
CA ARG A 368 10.29 -1.92 -3.18
C ARG A 368 9.46 -1.11 -2.17
N PRO A 369 10.01 -0.77 -0.99
CA PRO A 369 9.33 0.10 -0.04
C PRO A 369 9.06 1.48 -0.66
N ALA A 370 7.79 1.87 -0.74
CA ALA A 370 7.36 3.13 -1.34
C ALA A 370 8.01 4.34 -0.65
N LEU A 371 8.09 4.32 0.69
CA LEU A 371 8.73 5.39 1.46
C LEU A 371 10.23 5.52 1.11
N THR A 372 10.97 4.42 1.05
CA THR A 372 12.41 4.43 0.71
C THR A 372 12.65 4.96 -0.70
N VAL A 373 11.81 4.58 -1.66
CA VAL A 373 11.86 5.11 -3.03
C VAL A 373 11.65 6.63 -3.02
N ALA A 374 10.63 7.08 -2.30
CA ALA A 374 10.26 8.48 -2.21
C ALA A 374 11.35 9.34 -1.54
N LEU A 375 11.99 8.81 -0.48
CA LEU A 375 13.10 9.49 0.23
C LEU A 375 14.41 9.55 -0.57
N LYS A 376 14.65 8.59 -1.48
CA LYS A 376 15.81 8.63 -2.40
C LYS A 376 15.72 9.79 -3.39
N SER A 377 14.52 10.32 -3.62
CA SER A 377 14.33 11.53 -4.42
C SER A 377 14.79 12.76 -3.64
N THR A 378 15.89 13.37 -4.08
CA THR A 378 16.51 14.54 -3.43
C THR A 378 15.61 15.78 -3.28
N ARG A 379 14.41 15.78 -3.88
CA ARG A 379 13.52 16.96 -3.94
C ARG A 379 12.16 16.77 -3.29
N MET A 380 11.85 15.58 -2.77
CA MET A 380 10.60 15.39 -2.06
C MET A 380 10.59 16.23 -0.77
N THR A 381 9.48 16.92 -0.52
CA THR A 381 9.35 17.67 0.74
C THR A 381 9.33 16.68 1.90
N LEU A 382 10.22 16.87 2.88
CA LEU A 382 10.42 15.97 4.00
C LEU A 382 10.20 16.70 5.33
N VAL A 383 9.36 16.14 6.18
CA VAL A 383 9.21 16.55 7.57
C VAL A 383 9.76 15.46 8.48
N GLU A 384 10.81 15.76 9.24
CA GLU A 384 11.38 14.82 10.21
C GLU A 384 10.80 15.06 11.61
N LEU A 385 10.16 14.03 12.19
CA LEU A 385 9.76 14.03 13.60
C LEU A 385 10.94 13.53 14.45
N LYS A 386 11.56 14.40 15.25
CA LYS A 386 12.76 14.04 16.03
C LYS A 386 12.48 13.63 17.47
N GLU A 387 11.39 14.13 18.02
CA GLU A 387 10.99 13.88 19.40
C GLU A 387 10.29 12.53 19.51
N VAL A 388 10.67 11.74 20.52
CA VAL A 388 10.08 10.43 20.83
C VAL A 388 9.45 10.51 22.21
N TYR A 389 8.18 10.09 22.31
CA TYR A 389 7.38 10.21 23.53
C TYR A 389 7.08 8.86 24.19
N ARG A 390 7.33 7.74 23.50
CA ARG A 390 6.95 6.40 23.98
C ARG A 390 7.95 5.82 24.98
N ALA A 391 9.24 6.01 24.74
CA ALA A 391 10.30 5.35 25.50
C ALA A 391 11.17 6.37 26.26
N PRO A 392 11.74 6.00 27.42
CA PRO A 392 12.67 6.85 28.15
C PRO A 392 13.88 7.26 27.31
N PRO A 393 14.46 8.46 27.51
CA PRO A 393 15.60 8.94 26.74
C PRO A 393 16.79 7.98 26.71
N SER A 394 17.03 7.25 27.82
CA SER A 394 18.11 6.27 27.93
C SER A 394 18.00 5.09 26.95
N LEU A 395 16.77 4.68 26.59
CA LEU A 395 16.54 3.63 25.60
C LEU A 395 16.56 4.16 24.16
N VAL A 396 16.21 5.42 23.98
CA VAL A 396 16.13 6.05 22.66
C VAL A 396 17.51 6.52 22.17
N ALA A 397 18.38 6.97 23.07
CA ALA A 397 19.67 7.56 22.73
C ALA A 397 20.58 6.65 21.87
N PRO A 398 20.76 5.35 22.17
CA PRO A 398 21.58 4.47 21.32
C PRO A 398 21.01 4.33 19.90
N LEU A 399 19.68 4.20 19.78
CA LEU A 399 19.00 4.09 18.48
C LEU A 399 19.15 5.37 17.65
N GLN A 400 19.07 6.53 18.28
CA GLN A 400 19.30 7.82 17.62
C GLN A 400 20.76 7.95 17.16
N GLN A 401 21.73 7.50 17.95
CA GLN A 401 23.14 7.52 17.56
C GLN A 401 23.40 6.63 16.34
N THR A 402 22.89 5.40 16.32
CA THR A 402 23.02 4.50 15.16
C THR A 402 22.41 5.12 13.89
N ARG A 403 21.21 5.71 14.00
CA ARG A 403 20.57 6.40 12.86
C ARG A 403 21.38 7.58 12.36
N LEU A 404 21.92 8.40 13.26
CA LEU A 404 22.76 9.53 12.87
C LEU A 404 24.03 9.04 12.16
N GLN A 405 24.64 7.95 12.62
CA GLN A 405 25.79 7.34 11.97
C GLN A 405 25.43 6.81 10.57
N GLU A 406 24.29 6.15 10.40
CA GLU A 406 23.81 5.68 9.10
C GLU A 406 23.50 6.84 8.14
N GLN A 407 22.87 7.91 8.62
CA GLN A 407 22.65 9.13 7.86
C GLN A 407 23.95 9.83 7.43
N THR A 408 25.02 9.71 8.21
CA THR A 408 26.35 10.20 7.78
C THR A 408 27.05 9.29 6.79
N ARG A 409 26.73 7.98 6.76
CA ARG A 409 27.32 7.00 5.84
C ARG A 409 26.63 6.93 4.49
N ILE A 410 25.33 7.20 4.44
CA ILE A 410 24.58 7.35 3.20
C ILE A 410 24.57 8.84 2.91
N PRO A 411 25.43 9.37 2.02
CA PRO A 411 25.29 10.74 1.56
C PRO A 411 23.99 10.81 0.77
N TYR A 412 22.86 11.06 1.44
CA TYR A 412 21.76 11.78 0.84
C TYR A 412 22.39 13.08 0.38
N ALA A 413 22.75 13.14 -0.90
CA ALA A 413 23.54 14.21 -1.49
C ALA A 413 22.79 15.54 -1.31
N ARG A 414 23.01 16.20 -0.17
CA ARG A 414 22.70 17.61 0.03
C ARG A 414 23.71 18.39 -0.82
N GLY A 415 23.44 18.47 -2.11
CA GLY A 415 23.88 19.56 -2.97
C GLY A 415 25.38 19.80 -3.18
N ARG A 416 26.22 18.76 -3.29
CA ARG A 416 27.49 18.86 -4.05
C ARG A 416 27.71 17.60 -4.89
N ILE A 417 27.42 17.70 -6.17
CA ILE A 417 27.72 16.66 -7.15
C ILE A 417 29.23 16.72 -7.44
N SER A 418 29.96 15.72 -6.94
CA SER A 418 31.26 15.34 -7.51
C SER A 418 30.99 14.25 -8.56
N THR A 419 31.52 14.45 -9.76
CA THR A 419 31.25 13.64 -10.97
C THR A 419 32.05 12.32 -11.05
N GLU A 420 32.67 11.84 -9.97
CA GLU A 420 33.69 10.78 -10.07
C GLU A 420 33.32 9.38 -9.57
N CYS A 421 32.07 9.09 -9.21
CA CYS A 421 31.71 7.76 -8.71
C CYS A 421 30.46 7.15 -9.35
N CYS A 422 30.53 6.84 -10.64
CA CYS A 422 29.66 5.85 -11.27
C CYS A 422 30.51 4.89 -12.11
N ARG A 423 30.95 3.78 -11.52
CA ARG A 423 31.28 2.57 -12.30
C ARG A 423 30.03 1.68 -12.28
N PRO A 424 29.56 1.18 -13.44
CA PRO A 424 28.41 0.28 -13.50
C PRO A 424 28.74 -1.05 -12.81
N ARG A 425 27.82 -1.54 -11.98
CA ARG A 425 27.82 -2.93 -11.52
C ARG A 425 27.31 -3.77 -12.67
N SER A 426 28.18 -4.52 -13.34
CA SER A 426 27.76 -5.50 -14.33
C SER A 426 26.93 -6.59 -13.63
N LEU A 427 25.62 -6.63 -13.92
CA LEU A 427 24.82 -7.83 -13.68
C LEU A 427 25.37 -8.94 -14.58
N TRP A 428 26.14 -9.85 -13.99
CA TRP A 428 26.47 -11.13 -14.63
C TRP A 428 25.19 -11.97 -14.67
N MET A 429 24.51 -11.99 -15.82
CA MET A 429 23.62 -13.10 -16.16
C MET A 429 24.50 -14.25 -16.68
N PRO A 430 24.45 -15.46 -16.10
CA PRO A 430 25.14 -16.60 -16.67
C PRO A 430 24.50 -16.93 -18.02
N SER A 431 25.25 -16.75 -19.10
CA SER A 431 24.92 -17.30 -20.41
C SER A 431 24.95 -18.83 -20.31
N ALA A 432 23.76 -19.45 -20.22
CA ALA A 432 23.62 -20.89 -20.35
C ALA A 432 23.82 -21.28 -21.82
N THR A 433 25.06 -21.56 -22.19
CA THR A 433 25.38 -22.24 -23.45
C THR A 433 24.96 -23.70 -23.32
N ILE A 434 23.81 -24.05 -23.91
CA ILE A 434 23.38 -25.46 -24.03
C ILE A 434 24.27 -26.11 -25.08
N ASP A 435 25.27 -26.85 -24.63
CA ASP A 435 26.09 -27.73 -25.46
C ASP A 435 25.23 -28.92 -25.92
N ARG A 436 24.87 -28.91 -27.21
CA ARG A 436 24.17 -30.01 -27.89
C ARG A 436 25.20 -30.93 -28.55
N SER A 437 26.03 -31.59 -27.76
CA SER A 437 26.86 -32.68 -28.26
C SER A 437 26.84 -33.85 -27.27
N GLY A 438 26.29 -34.98 -27.71
CA GLY A 438 26.46 -36.26 -27.00
C GLY A 438 25.21 -36.98 -26.52
N TRP A 439 24.16 -37.13 -27.35
CA TRP A 439 23.20 -38.24 -27.18
C TRP A 439 23.42 -39.27 -28.29
N LYS A 440 24.30 -40.24 -28.03
CA LYS A 440 24.41 -41.48 -28.83
C LYS A 440 23.52 -42.55 -28.20
N ALA A 441 22.60 -43.07 -29.00
CA ALA A 441 21.75 -44.20 -28.68
C ALA A 441 22.59 -45.47 -28.48
N GLY A 442 22.59 -46.02 -27.26
CA GLY A 442 23.15 -47.33 -26.96
C GLY A 442 22.10 -48.42 -27.13
N LYS A 443 22.24 -49.22 -28.20
CA LYS A 443 21.57 -50.51 -28.39
C LYS A 443 21.97 -51.46 -27.24
N ARG A 444 21.00 -52.09 -26.57
CA ARG A 444 21.23 -53.29 -25.77
C ARG A 444 20.85 -54.50 -26.62
N GLY A 445 21.86 -55.27 -27.00
CA GLY A 445 21.72 -56.65 -27.45
C GLY A 445 21.72 -57.58 -26.25
N GLU A 446 20.89 -58.60 -26.34
CA GLU A 446 20.86 -59.79 -25.50
C GLU A 446 22.17 -60.56 -25.62
N GLU A 447 22.66 -61.16 -24.52
CA GLU A 447 23.06 -62.56 -24.51
C GLU A 447 23.32 -63.05 -23.07
N HIS A 448 22.77 -64.24 -22.81
CA HIS A 448 23.01 -65.14 -21.69
C HIS A 448 24.49 -65.51 -21.54
N VAL A 449 24.99 -65.71 -20.31
CA VAL A 449 25.65 -66.96 -19.88
C VAL A 449 25.60 -67.05 -18.34
N SER A 450 25.36 -68.29 -17.90
CA SER A 450 25.14 -68.85 -16.58
C SER A 450 26.40 -69.07 -15.70
N LEU A 451 26.13 -69.24 -14.39
CA LEU A 451 26.80 -70.08 -13.39
C LEU A 451 28.19 -69.68 -12.87
N GLN A 452 28.23 -69.26 -11.60
CA GLN A 452 28.65 -70.10 -10.47
C GLN A 452 27.98 -69.64 -9.17
#